data_AF-A0A848VRP1-F1
#
_entry.id   AF-A0A848VRP1-F1
#
_cell.length_a   1.000
_cell.length_b   1.000
_cell.length_c   1.000
_cell.angle_alpha   90.00
_cell.angle_beta   90.00
_cell.angle_gamma   90.00
#
_symmetry.space_group_name_H-M   'P 1'
#
loop_
_entity.id
_entity.type
_entity.pdbx_description
1 polymer ?
#
loop_
_entity_poly.entity_id
_entity_poly.type
_entity_poly.pdbx_seq_one_letter_code
_entity_poly.pdbx_strand_id
1 'polypeptide(L)'
;FYYALQGLLRDGSPERVGGDYWDDRDPAKPETRFCFSGDPVRSEYWSAENTNGTGTRMAPHDVRYQMNLGPFTLRAGEPQEVAFAVLWTRGSDRLDSVSRLRAAASHVRSVAPALLAPSVQPGDPAPEGPDPPLGLSQTYPNPAADETVFQFSLPMEATVRLEIVDLMGRTVLVVQDGRLAAGPYRVPVDVSRLSPGVFFYRFHLDHRVFTRRMVVAR
;
A
#
# COMPACT_ATOMS: atom_id res chain seq x y z
N PHE A 1 -7.44 -13.64 -2.67
CA PHE A 1 -6.48 -13.39 -1.58
C PHE A 1 -6.36 -11.92 -1.18
N TYR A 2 -6.79 -10.95 -2.00
CA TYR A 2 -6.61 -9.52 -1.69
C TYR A 2 -7.54 -8.92 -0.62
N TYR A 3 -8.55 -9.66 -0.13
CA TYR A 3 -9.51 -9.13 0.85
C TYR A 3 -9.25 -9.53 2.30
N ALA A 4 -8.27 -10.40 2.59
CA ALA A 4 -8.01 -10.88 3.95
C ALA A 4 -7.65 -9.73 4.92
N LEU A 5 -6.92 -8.71 4.44
CA LEU A 5 -6.61 -7.50 5.23
C LEU A 5 -7.81 -6.57 5.44
N GLN A 6 -8.93 -6.84 4.76
CA GLN A 6 -10.19 -6.13 4.91
C GLN A 6 -11.20 -6.93 5.75
N GLY A 7 -10.81 -8.12 6.22
CA GLY A 7 -11.73 -9.03 6.90
C GLY A 7 -12.71 -9.73 5.98
N LEU A 8 -12.36 -9.98 4.71
CA LEU A 8 -13.21 -10.72 3.80
C LEU A 8 -12.47 -11.91 3.18
N LEU A 9 -13.21 -12.99 2.93
CA LEU A 9 -12.82 -14.18 2.20
C LEU A 9 -12.60 -13.87 0.71
N ARG A 10 -12.11 -14.88 -0.04
CA ARG A 10 -11.80 -14.75 -1.47
C ARG A 10 -12.99 -14.27 -2.32
N ASP A 11 -14.21 -14.64 -1.94
CA ASP A 11 -15.44 -14.28 -2.64
C ASP A 11 -16.06 -12.94 -2.17
N GLY A 12 -15.41 -12.25 -1.22
CA GLY A 12 -15.87 -10.98 -0.66
C GLY A 12 -16.84 -11.11 0.52
N SER A 13 -17.19 -12.34 0.93
CA SER A 13 -17.95 -12.56 2.17
C SER A 13 -17.10 -12.25 3.41
N PRO A 14 -17.70 -11.80 4.52
CA PRO A 14 -16.95 -11.43 5.72
C PRO A 14 -16.32 -12.64 6.41
N GLU A 15 -15.11 -12.44 6.92
CA GLU A 15 -14.48 -13.35 7.88
C GLU A 15 -15.29 -13.38 9.17
N ARG A 16 -15.34 -14.55 9.82
CA ARG A 16 -16.13 -14.74 11.04
C ARG A 16 -15.26 -15.19 12.20
N VAL A 17 -15.66 -14.76 13.40
CA VAL A 17 -14.96 -15.10 14.66
C VAL A 17 -14.93 -16.62 14.77
N GLY A 18 -13.74 -17.17 14.71
CA GLY A 18 -13.54 -18.60 14.82
C GLY A 18 -13.81 -19.43 13.59
N GLY A 19 -13.58 -18.81 12.44
CA GLY A 19 -13.44 -19.50 11.18
C GLY A 19 -12.05 -20.10 10.96
N ASP A 20 -11.98 -21.04 10.01
CA ASP A 20 -10.78 -21.78 9.64
C ASP A 20 -9.91 -21.06 8.58
N TYR A 21 -10.17 -19.77 8.33
CA TYR A 21 -9.53 -18.93 7.29
C TYR A 21 -9.83 -19.32 5.83
N TRP A 22 -10.45 -20.48 5.58
CA TRP A 22 -10.63 -21.01 4.23
C TRP A 22 -12.08 -21.05 3.76
N ASP A 23 -13.03 -21.41 4.64
CA ASP A 23 -14.43 -21.53 4.23
C ASP A 23 -15.44 -21.57 5.38
N ASP A 24 -15.09 -21.15 6.59
CA ASP A 24 -16.09 -21.06 7.66
C ASP A 24 -17.07 -19.91 7.43
N ARG A 25 -18.18 -20.26 6.80
CA ARG A 25 -19.28 -19.35 6.44
C ARG A 25 -20.42 -19.35 7.45
N ASP A 26 -20.25 -19.95 8.64
CA ASP A 26 -21.35 -20.10 9.59
C ASP A 26 -21.95 -18.72 9.94
N PRO A 27 -23.16 -18.38 9.44
CA PRO A 27 -23.72 -17.05 9.60
C PRO A 27 -24.12 -16.76 11.05
N ALA A 28 -24.16 -17.77 11.93
CA ALA A 28 -24.40 -17.59 13.35
C ALA A 28 -23.21 -16.96 14.07
N LYS A 29 -22.00 -17.01 13.49
CA LYS A 29 -20.78 -16.44 14.09
C LYS A 29 -20.66 -14.93 13.79
N PRO A 30 -20.24 -14.12 14.78
CA PRO A 30 -19.97 -12.69 14.57
C PRO A 30 -18.91 -12.46 13.49
N GLU A 31 -18.99 -11.33 12.78
CA GLU A 31 -17.99 -10.94 11.78
C GLU A 31 -16.71 -10.40 12.46
N THR A 32 -15.56 -10.59 11.82
CA THR A 32 -14.25 -10.12 12.29
C THR A 32 -13.45 -9.54 11.14
N ARG A 33 -12.55 -8.59 11.45
CA ARG A 33 -11.56 -8.09 10.49
C ARG A 33 -10.26 -8.90 10.49
N PHE A 34 -10.14 -9.85 11.41
CA PHE A 34 -8.92 -10.59 11.66
C PHE A 34 -9.15 -12.06 11.35
N CYS A 35 -8.31 -12.59 10.45
CA CYS A 35 -8.24 -14.01 10.10
C CYS A 35 -8.03 -14.92 11.34
N PHE A 36 -7.29 -14.43 12.35
CA PHE A 36 -7.07 -15.12 13.62
C PHE A 36 -7.49 -14.21 14.77
N SER A 37 -8.80 -14.15 15.05
CA SER A 37 -9.36 -13.29 16.10
C SER A 37 -9.19 -13.87 17.52
N GLY A 38 -9.66 -13.15 18.54
CA GLY A 38 -9.74 -13.63 19.92
C GLY A 38 -8.63 -13.13 20.85
N ASP A 39 -8.56 -13.70 22.05
CA ASP A 39 -7.69 -13.25 23.16
C ASP A 39 -6.58 -14.27 23.46
N PRO A 40 -5.31 -13.97 23.08
CA PRO A 40 -4.17 -14.85 23.30
C PRO A 40 -3.76 -15.06 24.76
N VAL A 41 -4.23 -14.21 25.66
CA VAL A 41 -3.96 -14.29 27.10
C VAL A 41 -4.94 -15.22 27.77
N ARG A 42 -6.23 -15.10 27.43
CA ARG A 42 -7.29 -15.95 27.96
C ARG A 42 -7.33 -17.33 27.32
N SER A 43 -6.48 -17.59 26.33
CA SER A 43 -6.56 -18.77 25.47
C SER A 43 -7.87 -18.87 24.69
N GLU A 44 -8.53 -17.73 24.48
CA GLU A 44 -9.76 -17.57 23.72
C GLU A 44 -9.42 -17.02 22.33
N TYR A 45 -8.40 -17.60 21.67
CA TYR A 45 -7.89 -17.13 20.39
C TYR A 45 -7.86 -18.24 19.36
N TRP A 46 -8.02 -17.80 18.12
CA TRP A 46 -7.89 -18.63 16.95
C TRP A 46 -6.45 -18.56 16.48
N SER A 47 -5.90 -19.71 16.15
CA SER A 47 -4.56 -19.80 15.60
C SER A 47 -4.50 -21.00 14.67
N ALA A 48 -3.40 -21.13 13.93
CA ALA A 48 -3.09 -22.37 13.23
C ALA A 48 -3.12 -23.61 14.16
N GLU A 49 -3.03 -23.45 15.48
CA GLU A 49 -3.10 -24.55 16.45
C GLU A 49 -4.50 -24.78 17.03
N ASN A 50 -5.46 -23.89 16.77
CA ASN A 50 -6.86 -24.01 17.21
C ASN A 50 -7.76 -23.22 16.25
N THR A 51 -7.96 -23.76 15.05
CA THR A 51 -8.62 -23.07 13.92
C THR A 51 -10.13 -22.93 14.09
N ASN A 52 -10.76 -23.82 14.87
CA ASN A 52 -12.20 -23.86 15.09
C ASN A 52 -12.59 -23.80 16.58
N GLY A 53 -11.65 -23.49 17.48
CA GLY A 53 -11.94 -23.20 18.88
C GLY A 53 -12.21 -24.45 19.71
N THR A 54 -12.38 -25.60 19.04
CA THR A 54 -12.57 -26.93 19.65
C THR A 54 -11.27 -27.73 19.74
N GLY A 55 -10.11 -27.07 19.59
CA GLY A 55 -8.78 -27.68 19.67
C GLY A 55 -8.28 -28.28 18.36
N THR A 56 -8.93 -28.01 17.22
CA THR A 56 -8.49 -28.55 15.93
C THR A 56 -7.30 -27.76 15.40
N ARG A 57 -6.16 -28.44 15.31
CA ARG A 57 -4.93 -27.92 14.69
C ARG A 57 -5.05 -27.95 13.17
N MET A 58 -4.55 -26.91 12.53
CA MET A 58 -4.33 -26.86 11.10
C MET A 58 -3.28 -27.92 10.73
N ALA A 59 -3.57 -28.72 9.71
CA ALA A 59 -2.59 -29.68 9.20
C ALA A 59 -1.33 -28.92 8.71
N PRO A 60 -0.11 -29.43 8.97
CA PRO A 60 1.11 -28.83 8.43
C PRO A 60 1.04 -28.71 6.91
N HIS A 61 1.31 -27.51 6.40
CA HIS A 61 1.39 -27.23 4.97
C HIS A 61 2.29 -26.01 4.72
N ASP A 62 2.65 -25.81 3.46
CA ASP A 62 3.50 -24.69 3.07
C ASP A 62 2.77 -23.36 3.22
N VAL A 63 3.21 -22.55 4.18
CA VAL A 63 2.77 -21.17 4.37
C VAL A 63 3.80 -20.21 3.77
N ARG A 64 3.32 -19.26 2.97
CA ARG A 64 4.15 -18.18 2.40
C ARG A 64 3.80 -16.86 3.06
N TYR A 65 4.83 -16.16 3.53
CA TYR A 65 4.72 -14.76 3.93
C TYR A 65 5.43 -13.91 2.88
N GLN A 66 4.77 -12.87 2.37
CA GLN A 66 5.39 -11.93 1.44
C GLN A 66 5.63 -10.61 2.18
N MET A 67 6.87 -10.13 2.12
CA MET A 67 7.26 -8.81 2.57
C MET A 67 7.82 -8.03 1.38
N ASN A 68 7.52 -6.74 1.29
CA ASN A 68 8.09 -5.86 0.29
C ASN A 68 9.08 -4.93 1.01
N LEU A 69 10.34 -4.91 0.57
CA LEU A 69 11.40 -4.04 1.08
C LEU A 69 12.01 -3.25 -0.09
N GLY A 70 12.41 -2.02 0.18
CA GLY A 70 12.97 -1.10 -0.81
C GLY A 70 12.49 0.34 -0.58
N PRO A 71 12.85 1.28 -1.47
CA PRO A 71 13.61 1.03 -2.71
C PRO A 71 15.11 0.85 -2.45
N PHE A 72 15.76 -0.06 -3.18
CA PHE A 72 17.22 -0.16 -3.29
C PHE A 72 17.59 -0.54 -4.74
N THR A 73 18.78 -0.15 -5.18
CA THR A 73 19.28 -0.42 -6.53
C THR A 73 20.18 -1.66 -6.53
N LEU A 74 19.80 -2.69 -7.28
CA LEU A 74 20.63 -3.89 -7.49
C LEU A 74 21.58 -3.65 -8.68
N ARG A 75 22.80 -3.16 -8.45
CA ARG A 75 23.81 -3.06 -9.53
C ARG A 75 24.41 -4.43 -9.84
N ALA A 76 24.78 -4.64 -11.10
CA ALA A 76 25.42 -5.88 -11.51
C ALA A 76 26.73 -6.09 -10.73
N GLY A 77 26.84 -7.23 -10.04
CA GLY A 77 28.00 -7.60 -9.24
C GLY A 77 28.10 -6.95 -7.85
N GLU A 78 27.18 -6.05 -7.49
CA GLU A 78 27.16 -5.42 -6.17
C GLU A 78 26.35 -6.29 -5.19
N PRO A 79 26.93 -6.76 -4.06
CA PRO A 79 26.18 -7.53 -3.07
C PRO A 79 25.18 -6.61 -2.36
N GLN A 80 24.00 -7.16 -2.04
CA GLN A 80 22.95 -6.47 -1.29
C GLN A 80 22.52 -7.35 -0.12
N GLU A 81 22.56 -6.77 1.08
CA GLU A 81 22.22 -7.48 2.31
C GLU A 81 20.84 -7.04 2.79
N VAL A 82 19.93 -8.00 2.95
CA VAL A 82 18.58 -7.78 3.46
C VAL A 82 18.45 -8.51 4.78
N ALA A 83 18.33 -7.76 5.86
CA ALA A 83 18.04 -8.31 7.18
C ALA A 83 16.58 -8.07 7.55
N PHE A 84 15.94 -9.08 8.14
CA PHE A 84 14.62 -8.96 8.73
C PHE A 84 14.59 -9.70 10.07
N ALA A 85 13.74 -9.23 10.98
CA ALA A 85 13.49 -9.87 12.26
C ALA A 85 11.99 -10.12 12.41
N VAL A 86 11.62 -11.38 12.62
CA VAL A 86 10.24 -11.76 12.97
C VAL A 86 10.16 -11.85 14.49
N LEU A 87 9.36 -10.98 15.10
CA LEU A 87 9.26 -10.87 16.55
C LEU A 87 7.87 -11.29 17.01
N TRP A 88 7.82 -12.08 18.07
CA TRP A 88 6.59 -12.49 18.72
C TRP A 88 6.73 -12.33 20.24
N THR A 89 5.74 -11.71 20.88
CA THR A 89 5.70 -11.55 22.33
C THR A 89 4.29 -11.74 22.86
N ARG A 90 4.14 -12.28 24.07
CA ARG A 90 2.86 -12.37 24.77
C ARG A 90 2.99 -11.73 26.14
N GLY A 91 2.08 -10.81 26.44
CA GLY A 91 1.94 -10.16 27.74
C GLY A 91 0.77 -10.70 28.56
N SER A 92 0.50 -10.08 29.70
CA SER A 92 -0.67 -10.36 30.56
C SER A 92 -1.98 -9.82 30.00
N ASP A 93 -1.93 -8.96 28.98
CA ASP A 93 -3.08 -8.48 28.20
C ASP A 93 -2.59 -7.97 26.82
N ARG A 94 -3.49 -7.39 26.02
CA ARG A 94 -3.17 -6.83 24.69
C ARG A 94 -2.19 -5.66 24.74
N LEU A 95 -2.27 -4.79 25.75
CA LEU A 95 -1.41 -3.61 25.89
C LEU A 95 -0.03 -3.99 26.42
N ASP A 96 0.04 -4.95 27.35
CA ASP A 96 1.32 -5.53 27.80
C ASP A 96 2.00 -6.27 26.64
N SER A 97 1.25 -7.00 25.82
CA SER A 97 1.79 -7.66 24.61
C SER A 97 2.41 -6.66 23.64
N VAL A 98 1.75 -5.51 23.39
CA VAL A 98 2.32 -4.43 22.56
C VAL A 98 3.55 -3.80 23.21
N SER A 99 3.53 -3.59 24.52
CA SER A 99 4.66 -3.03 25.27
C SER A 99 5.89 -3.92 25.19
N ARG A 100 5.71 -5.23 25.35
CA ARG A 100 6.77 -6.24 25.20
C ARG A 100 7.28 -6.32 23.78
N LEU A 101 6.40 -6.27 22.77
CA LEU A 101 6.81 -6.28 21.37
C LEU A 101 7.69 -5.07 21.04
N ARG A 102 7.32 -3.89 21.56
CA ARG A 102 8.12 -2.67 21.44
C ARG A 102 9.48 -2.83 22.11
N ALA A 103 9.53 -3.39 23.32
CA ALA A 103 10.78 -3.63 24.04
C ALA A 103 11.69 -4.63 23.28
N ALA A 104 11.14 -5.74 22.79
CA ALA A 104 11.85 -6.72 21.98
C ALA A 104 12.39 -6.10 20.69
N ALA A 105 11.58 -5.29 20.01
CA ALA A 105 11.99 -4.60 18.79
C ALA A 105 13.08 -3.55 19.05
N SER A 106 13.03 -2.83 20.17
CA SER A 106 14.10 -1.91 20.59
C SER A 106 15.38 -2.67 20.92
N HIS A 107 15.29 -3.80 21.62
CA HIS A 107 16.44 -4.64 21.92
C HIS A 107 17.11 -5.19 20.66
N VAL A 108 16.32 -5.76 19.75
CA VAL A 108 16.80 -6.28 18.46
C VAL A 108 17.47 -5.19 17.63
N ARG A 109 16.91 -3.99 17.59
CA ARG A 109 17.56 -2.82 16.95
C ARG A 109 18.88 -2.42 17.63
N SER A 110 19.00 -2.61 18.94
CA SER A 110 20.22 -2.24 19.69
C SER A 110 21.38 -3.22 19.48
N VAL A 111 21.11 -4.50 19.23
CA VAL A 111 22.15 -5.53 19.04
C VAL A 111 22.61 -5.67 17.58
N ALA A 112 21.77 -5.25 16.63
CA ALA A 112 22.08 -5.30 15.20
C ALA A 112 21.82 -3.96 14.50
N PRO A 113 22.37 -2.83 15.01
CA PRO A 113 22.04 -1.51 14.50
C PRO A 113 22.49 -1.32 13.04
N ALA A 114 23.62 -1.91 12.63
CA ALA A 114 24.09 -1.83 11.25
C ALA A 114 23.23 -2.62 10.24
N LEU A 115 22.60 -3.71 10.69
CA LEU A 115 21.75 -4.57 9.86
C LEU A 115 20.29 -4.08 9.80
N LEU A 116 19.83 -3.43 10.86
CA LEU A 116 18.43 -3.00 11.03
C LEU A 116 18.25 -1.49 11.03
N ALA A 117 19.32 -0.71 10.85
CA ALA A 117 19.20 0.69 10.51
C ALA A 117 18.50 0.79 9.15
N PRO A 118 17.47 1.64 9.01
CA PRO A 118 16.93 1.94 7.69
C PRO A 118 18.08 2.52 6.85
N SER A 119 18.41 1.82 5.75
CA SER A 119 19.41 2.26 4.78
C SER A 119 19.01 3.53 4.01
N VAL A 120 17.78 4.01 4.22
CA VAL A 120 17.24 5.26 3.70
C VAL A 120 16.61 6.05 4.85
N GLN A 121 17.17 7.22 5.16
CA GLN A 121 16.57 8.15 6.12
C GLN A 121 15.55 9.08 5.42
N PRO A 122 14.48 9.51 6.12
CA PRO A 122 13.61 10.56 5.60
C PRO A 122 14.41 11.84 5.35
N GLY A 123 14.66 12.16 4.08
CA GLY A 123 15.42 13.35 3.68
C GLY A 123 16.76 13.06 3.01
N ASP A 124 17.19 11.79 2.91
CA ASP A 124 18.28 11.45 2.00
C ASP A 124 17.89 11.85 0.57
N PRO A 125 18.78 12.54 -0.18
CA PRO A 125 18.53 12.74 -1.60
C PRO A 125 18.30 11.37 -2.23
N ALA A 126 17.26 11.26 -3.05
CA ALA A 126 17.00 10.02 -3.77
C ALA A 126 18.32 9.58 -4.41
N PRO A 127 18.78 8.33 -4.19
CA PRO A 127 19.99 7.87 -4.84
C PRO A 127 19.84 8.15 -6.34
N GLU A 128 20.90 8.63 -7.00
CA GLU A 128 20.99 8.66 -8.46
C GLU A 128 20.89 7.20 -8.95
N GLY A 129 19.66 6.71 -8.98
CA GLY A 129 19.23 5.43 -9.52
C GLY A 129 18.81 5.63 -10.97
N PRO A 130 18.48 4.53 -11.67
CA PRO A 130 17.87 4.66 -12.98
C PRO A 130 16.67 5.59 -12.86
N ASP A 131 16.52 6.48 -13.84
CA ASP A 131 15.47 7.49 -13.86
C ASP A 131 14.13 6.90 -13.38
N PRO A 132 13.32 7.65 -12.61
CA PRO A 132 12.15 7.08 -11.95
C PRO A 132 11.25 6.42 -12.99
N PRO A 133 10.72 5.20 -12.71
CA PRO A 133 9.91 4.49 -13.68
C PRO A 133 8.76 5.38 -14.12
N LEU A 134 8.39 5.30 -15.40
CA LEU A 134 7.26 6.06 -15.93
C LEU A 134 6.01 5.78 -15.08
N GLY A 135 5.52 6.82 -14.41
CA GLY A 135 4.41 6.71 -13.46
C GLY A 135 3.42 7.84 -13.68
N LEU A 136 2.13 7.50 -13.64
CA LEU A 136 1.04 8.48 -13.59
C LEU A 136 0.10 8.00 -12.49
N SER A 137 0.02 8.76 -11.40
CA SER A 137 -0.80 8.41 -10.24
C SER A 137 -2.25 8.89 -10.42
N GLN A 138 -3.14 8.39 -9.56
CA GLN A 138 -4.45 9.02 -9.37
C GLN A 138 -4.26 10.40 -8.75
N THR A 139 -5.11 11.37 -9.08
CA THR A 139 -5.05 12.69 -8.45
C THR A 139 -5.45 12.61 -6.97
N TYR A 140 -4.92 13.51 -6.14
CA TYR A 140 -5.30 13.58 -4.72
C TYR A 140 -5.54 15.04 -4.29
N PRO A 141 -6.68 15.35 -3.65
CA PRO A 141 -7.82 14.44 -3.41
C PRO A 141 -8.58 14.05 -4.69
N ASN A 142 -9.23 12.88 -4.68
CA ASN A 142 -10.20 12.42 -5.68
C ASN A 142 -11.30 11.61 -4.96
N PRO A 143 -12.55 12.09 -4.88
CA PRO A 143 -13.08 13.28 -5.56
C PRO A 143 -12.40 14.60 -5.13
N ALA A 144 -12.17 15.49 -6.08
CA ALA A 144 -11.60 16.81 -5.86
C ALA A 144 -12.72 17.84 -5.60
N ALA A 145 -12.51 18.74 -4.64
CA ALA A 145 -13.43 19.85 -4.38
C ALA A 145 -13.03 21.08 -5.20
N ASP A 146 -12.08 21.86 -4.67
CA ASP A 146 -11.57 23.07 -5.33
C ASP A 146 -10.17 22.87 -5.90
N GLU A 147 -9.40 21.95 -5.34
CA GLU A 147 -8.03 21.64 -5.77
C GLU A 147 -7.77 20.14 -5.83
N THR A 148 -6.83 19.76 -6.69
CA THR A 148 -6.25 18.42 -6.71
C THR A 148 -4.80 18.47 -7.15
N VAL A 149 -4.03 17.45 -6.81
CA VAL A 149 -2.61 17.36 -7.19
C VAL A 149 -2.43 16.21 -8.18
N PHE A 150 -1.86 16.53 -9.33
CA PHE A 150 -1.38 15.54 -10.29
C PHE A 150 0.04 15.11 -9.91
N GLN A 151 0.29 13.80 -9.88
CA GLN A 151 1.60 13.24 -9.59
C GLN A 151 2.00 12.28 -10.70
N PHE A 152 3.18 12.49 -11.28
CA PHE A 152 3.75 11.64 -12.31
C PHE A 152 5.28 11.65 -12.24
N SER A 153 5.91 10.68 -12.89
CA SER A 153 7.37 10.56 -12.97
C SER A 153 7.82 10.27 -14.38
N LEU A 154 8.91 10.93 -14.79
CA LEU A 154 9.52 10.77 -16.11
C LEU A 154 10.83 10.00 -15.99
N PRO A 155 11.00 8.89 -16.74
CA PRO A 155 12.22 8.09 -16.75
C PRO A 155 13.32 8.68 -17.66
N MET A 156 13.08 9.84 -18.27
CA MET A 156 14.06 10.60 -19.06
C MET A 156 13.40 11.93 -19.42
N GLU A 157 14.19 12.85 -19.98
CA GLU A 157 13.63 14.05 -20.57
C GLU A 157 12.63 13.70 -21.68
N ALA A 158 11.43 14.29 -21.63
CA ALA A 158 10.35 14.00 -22.58
C ALA A 158 9.51 15.25 -22.88
N THR A 159 8.84 15.27 -24.03
CA THR A 159 7.80 16.27 -24.31
C THR A 159 6.49 15.76 -23.74
N VAL A 160 5.89 16.52 -22.82
CA VAL A 160 4.66 16.12 -22.15
C VAL A 160 3.53 17.10 -22.39
N ARG A 161 2.31 16.57 -22.43
CA ARG A 161 1.08 17.36 -22.32
C ARG A 161 0.09 16.63 -21.42
N LEU A 162 -0.19 17.21 -20.26
CA LEU A 162 -1.20 16.76 -19.32
C LEU A 162 -2.41 17.70 -19.41
N GLU A 163 -3.57 17.13 -19.70
CA GLU A 163 -4.81 17.88 -19.87
C GLU A 163 -5.98 17.16 -19.22
N ILE A 164 -6.95 17.92 -18.70
CA ILE A 164 -8.24 17.44 -18.24
C ILE A 164 -9.23 17.58 -19.40
N VAL A 165 -10.02 16.54 -19.63
CA VAL A 165 -11.04 16.45 -20.67
C VAL A 165 -12.39 16.05 -20.08
N ASP A 166 -13.47 16.53 -20.70
CA ASP A 166 -14.83 16.12 -20.35
C ASP A 166 -15.22 14.77 -20.99
N LEU A 167 -16.45 14.31 -20.73
CA LEU A 167 -16.99 13.06 -21.29
C LEU A 167 -17.07 13.04 -22.82
N MET A 168 -17.08 14.22 -23.45
CA MET A 168 -17.10 14.38 -24.91
C MET A 168 -15.68 14.46 -25.49
N GLY A 169 -14.64 14.32 -24.65
CA GLY A 169 -13.24 14.35 -25.04
C GLY A 169 -12.71 15.76 -25.30
N ARG A 170 -13.46 16.82 -24.94
CA ARG A 170 -13.03 18.20 -25.10
C ARG A 170 -12.08 18.58 -23.97
N THR A 171 -10.93 19.16 -24.30
CA THR A 171 -9.99 19.69 -23.32
C THR A 171 -10.63 20.87 -22.58
N VAL A 172 -10.81 20.71 -21.27
CA VAL A 172 -11.37 21.73 -20.39
C VAL A 172 -10.29 22.49 -19.62
N LEU A 173 -9.12 21.86 -19.41
CA LEU A 173 -7.98 22.48 -18.74
C LEU A 173 -6.67 21.83 -19.19
N VAL A 174 -5.63 22.63 -19.46
CA VAL A 174 -4.26 22.12 -19.65
C VAL A 174 -3.52 22.30 -18.33
N VAL A 175 -3.01 21.20 -17.79
CA VAL A 175 -2.34 21.14 -16.48
C VAL A 175 -0.84 21.37 -16.62
N GLN A 176 -0.23 20.75 -17.62
CA GLN A 176 1.20 20.85 -17.90
C GLN A 176 1.43 20.67 -19.39
N ASP A 177 2.27 21.51 -19.98
CA ASP A 177 2.64 21.40 -21.40
C ASP A 177 4.09 21.85 -21.58
N GLY A 178 4.90 21.04 -22.25
CA GLY A 178 6.27 21.36 -22.59
C GLY A 178 7.26 20.21 -22.37
N ARG A 179 8.54 20.54 -22.52
CA ARG A 179 9.65 19.61 -22.34
C ARG A 179 10.09 19.61 -20.89
N LEU A 180 10.12 18.44 -20.26
CA LEU A 180 10.44 18.25 -18.86
C LEU A 180 11.60 17.27 -18.72
N ALA A 181 12.52 17.54 -17.80
CA ALA A 181 13.63 16.65 -17.47
C ALA A 181 13.16 15.33 -16.82
N ALA A 182 14.07 14.38 -16.67
CA ALA A 182 13.80 13.19 -15.87
C ALA A 182 13.52 13.57 -14.42
N GLY A 183 12.56 12.90 -13.78
CA GLY A 183 12.25 13.15 -12.37
C GLY A 183 10.76 13.05 -12.01
N PRO A 184 10.47 13.16 -10.70
CA PRO A 184 9.11 13.23 -10.19
C PRO A 184 8.53 14.65 -10.33
N TYR A 185 7.22 14.72 -10.61
CA TYR A 185 6.46 15.96 -10.74
C TYR A 185 5.22 15.93 -9.85
N ARG A 186 4.95 17.06 -9.19
CA ARG A 186 3.72 17.32 -8.44
C ARG A 186 3.16 18.66 -8.89
N VAL A 187 1.98 18.63 -9.52
CA VAL A 187 1.35 19.83 -10.09
C VAL A 187 0.01 20.05 -9.40
N PRO A 188 -0.08 21.02 -8.47
CA PRO A 188 -1.35 21.46 -7.90
C PRO A 188 -2.20 22.12 -8.99
N VAL A 189 -3.49 21.81 -9.02
CA VAL A 189 -4.44 22.31 -10.01
C VAL A 189 -5.70 22.78 -9.33
N ASP A 190 -6.07 24.03 -9.60
CA ASP A 190 -7.37 24.60 -9.25
C ASP A 190 -8.43 24.04 -10.21
N VAL A 191 -9.38 23.28 -9.66
CA VAL A 191 -10.53 22.70 -10.36
C VAL A 191 -11.86 23.34 -9.92
N SER A 192 -11.82 24.41 -9.13
CA SER A 192 -13.02 25.10 -8.60
C SER A 192 -13.98 25.56 -9.70
N ARG A 193 -13.44 25.88 -10.88
CA ARG A 193 -14.18 26.32 -12.07
C ARG A 193 -14.83 25.18 -12.86
N LEU A 194 -14.46 23.93 -12.59
CA LEU A 194 -15.08 22.76 -13.23
C LEU A 194 -16.43 22.47 -12.57
N SER A 195 -17.42 22.05 -13.35
CA SER A 195 -18.69 21.58 -12.77
C SER A 195 -18.50 20.23 -12.07
N PRO A 196 -19.28 19.90 -11.02
CA PRO A 196 -19.20 18.59 -10.38
C PRO A 196 -19.54 17.51 -11.40
N GLY A 197 -18.77 16.43 -11.41
CA GLY A 197 -18.93 15.40 -12.42
C GLY A 197 -17.69 14.54 -12.63
N VAL A 198 -17.79 13.65 -13.61
CA VAL A 198 -16.70 12.77 -14.02
C VAL A 198 -15.91 13.42 -15.15
N PHE A 199 -14.60 13.46 -15.00
CA PHE A 199 -13.66 13.92 -16.01
C PHE A 199 -12.61 12.83 -16.26
N PHE A 200 -11.87 12.98 -17.34
CA PHE A 200 -10.66 12.22 -17.59
C PHE A 200 -9.48 13.17 -17.67
N TYR A 201 -8.28 12.68 -17.39
CA TYR A 201 -7.07 13.37 -17.76
C TYR A 201 -6.26 12.52 -18.71
N ARG A 202 -5.73 13.16 -19.75
CA ARG A 202 -4.86 12.58 -20.75
C ARG A 202 -3.45 13.09 -20.54
N PHE A 203 -2.51 12.16 -20.44
CA PHE A 203 -1.09 12.43 -20.35
C PHE A 203 -0.42 11.94 -21.62
N HIS A 204 -0.10 12.87 -22.51
CA HIS A 204 0.71 12.64 -23.68
C HIS A 204 2.18 12.71 -23.27
N LEU A 205 2.94 11.68 -23.62
CA LEU A 205 4.37 11.59 -23.39
C LEU A 205 5.00 11.09 -24.68
N ASP A 206 5.61 12.01 -25.41
CA ASP A 206 6.08 11.83 -26.79
C ASP A 206 5.00 11.15 -27.67
N HIS A 207 5.13 9.84 -27.95
CA HIS A 207 4.20 9.07 -28.78
C HIS A 207 3.19 8.22 -27.99
N ARG A 208 3.24 8.26 -26.66
CA ARG A 208 2.37 7.47 -25.76
C ARG A 208 1.30 8.36 -25.14
N VAL A 209 0.11 7.81 -24.96
CA VAL A 209 -1.00 8.50 -24.29
C VAL A 209 -1.53 7.64 -23.17
N PHE A 210 -1.57 8.18 -21.96
CA PHE A 210 -2.18 7.56 -20.79
C PHE A 210 -3.46 8.31 -20.45
N THR A 211 -4.53 7.59 -20.11
CA THR A 211 -5.80 8.19 -19.71
C THR A 211 -6.26 7.63 -18.38
N ARG A 212 -6.73 8.48 -17.48
CA ARG A 212 -7.29 8.09 -16.18
C ARG A 212 -8.50 8.94 -15.84
N ARG A 213 -9.38 8.39 -15.00
CA ARG A 213 -10.62 9.03 -14.56
C ARG A 213 -10.41 9.81 -13.26
N MET A 214 -10.97 11.01 -13.19
CA MET A 214 -11.08 11.79 -11.97
C MET A 214 -12.53 12.25 -11.72
N VAL A 215 -12.87 12.56 -10.48
CA VAL A 215 -14.19 13.06 -10.08
C VAL A 215 -14.01 14.42 -9.42
N VAL A 216 -14.86 15.38 -9.78
CA VAL A 216 -15.01 16.64 -9.07
C VAL A 216 -16.33 16.59 -8.30
N ALA A 217 -16.31 16.82 -7.00
CA ALA A 217 -17.47 16.80 -6.11
C ALA A 217 -17.38 17.96 -5.11
N ARG A 218 -18.50 18.64 -4.85
CA ARG A 218 -18.61 19.75 -3.90
C ARG A 218 -19.42 19.33 -2.68
#